data_AF-A0A7M4A997-F1
#
_entry.id   AF-A0A7M4A997-F1
#
_cell.length_a   1.000
_cell.length_b   1.000
_cell.length_c   1.000
_cell.angle_alpha   90.00
_cell.angle_beta   90.00
_cell.angle_gamma   90.00
#
_symmetry.space_group_name_H-M   'P 1'
#
loop_
_entity.id
_entity.type
_entity.pdbx_description
1 polymer ?
#
loop_
_entity_poly.entity_id
_entity_poly.type
_entity_poly.pdbx_seq_one_letter_code
_entity_poly.pdbx_strand_id
1 'polypeptide(L)'
;RDVSPEATEAICDRILPGFGEQMRNISLKYVPTAILSRQIAGIRGECLIINLPGSPRSIREILDELFSAVPYCVDLIGGPYITTHPEVINSFRPAHARRE
;
A
#
# COMPACT_ATOMS: atom_id res chain seq x y z
N ARG A 1 14.30 -18.31 -2.27
CA ARG A 1 14.64 -17.33 -1.21
C ARG A 1 13.83 -16.07 -1.52
N ASP A 2 13.21 -15.43 -0.53
CA ASP A 2 12.46 -14.19 -0.76
C ASP A 2 13.41 -13.01 -0.85
N VAL A 3 13.38 -12.32 -1.99
CA VAL A 3 14.20 -11.13 -2.31
C VAL A 3 13.34 -9.98 -2.86
N SER A 4 12.02 -10.10 -2.71
CA SER A 4 11.05 -9.14 -3.27
C SER A 4 11.22 -7.72 -2.70
N PRO A 5 11.46 -7.54 -1.38
CA PRO A 5 11.73 -6.22 -0.82
C PRO A 5 12.99 -5.58 -1.40
N GLU A 6 14.10 -6.33 -1.52
CA GLU A 6 15.35 -5.81 -2.08
C GLU A 6 15.21 -5.44 -3.56
N ALA A 7 14.49 -6.27 -4.33
CA ALA A 7 14.21 -5.98 -5.72
C ALA A 7 13.37 -4.70 -5.85
N THR A 8 12.39 -4.52 -4.97
CA THR A 8 11.54 -3.32 -4.94
C THR A 8 12.35 -2.09 -4.55
N GLU A 9 13.19 -2.19 -3.53
CA GLU A 9 14.06 -1.10 -3.07
C GLU A 9 15.06 -0.68 -4.15
N ALA A 10 15.66 -1.64 -4.86
CA ALA A 10 16.64 -1.38 -5.90
C ALA A 10 16.07 -0.63 -7.12
N ILE A 11 14.74 -0.65 -7.32
CA ILE A 11 14.11 -0.03 -8.49
C ILE A 11 13.29 1.22 -8.19
N CYS A 12 12.99 1.49 -6.92
CA CYS A 12 12.18 2.65 -6.54
C CYS A 12 13.05 3.90 -6.46
N ASP A 13 12.55 5.01 -6.98
CA ASP A 13 13.16 6.34 -6.82
C ASP A 13 13.05 6.81 -5.36
N ARG A 14 11.98 6.40 -4.67
CA ARG A 14 11.72 6.73 -3.27
C ARG A 14 10.94 5.63 -2.56
N ILE A 15 11.33 5.33 -1.32
CA ILE A 15 10.62 4.42 -0.42
C ILE A 15 9.57 5.18 0.39
N LEU A 16 8.42 4.54 0.62
CA LEU A 16 7.33 5.03 1.47
C LEU A 16 7.27 4.19 2.75
N PRO A 17 8.06 4.52 3.79
CA PRO A 17 8.21 3.67 4.99
C PRO A 17 6.87 3.44 5.72
N GLY A 18 5.98 4.43 5.70
CA GLY A 18 4.66 4.35 6.34
C GLY A 18 3.80 3.18 5.83
N PHE A 19 3.94 2.75 4.57
CA PHE A 19 3.22 1.57 4.08
C PHE A 19 3.70 0.30 4.76
N GLY A 20 5.02 0.08 4.85
CA GLY A 20 5.58 -1.10 5.49
C GLY A 20 5.22 -1.17 6.98
N GLU A 21 5.26 -0.02 7.66
CA GLU A 21 4.85 0.12 9.06
C GLU A 21 3.37 -0.23 9.26
N GLN A 22 2.48 0.37 8.48
CA GLN A 22 1.04 0.12 8.61
C GLN A 22 0.68 -1.33 8.25
N MET A 23 1.26 -1.89 7.20
CA MET A 23 0.99 -3.29 6.84
C MET A 23 1.43 -4.27 7.94
N ARG A 24 2.57 -4.03 8.61
CA ARG A 24 2.99 -4.84 9.77
C ARG A 24 2.05 -4.64 10.95
N ASN A 25 1.64 -3.39 11.23
CA ASN A 25 0.71 -3.08 12.32
C ASN A 25 -0.66 -3.75 12.12
N ILE A 26 -1.20 -3.74 10.90
CA ILE A 26 -2.45 -4.45 10.55
C ILE A 26 -2.26 -5.96 10.76
N SER A 27 -1.18 -6.52 10.22
CA SER A 27 -0.91 -7.97 10.31
C SER A 27 -0.70 -8.46 11.75
N LEU A 28 -0.14 -7.61 12.63
CA LEU A 28 0.06 -7.91 14.05
C LEU A 28 -1.24 -8.16 14.82
N LYS A 29 -2.39 -7.64 14.34
CA LYS A 29 -3.71 -7.94 14.91
C LYS A 29 -4.10 -9.40 14.75
N TYR A 30 -3.51 -10.10 13.76
CA TYR A 30 -3.86 -11.47 13.39
C TYR A 30 -2.77 -12.49 13.74
N VAL A 31 -1.49 -12.12 13.55
CA VAL A 31 -0.36 -13.03 13.77
C VAL A 31 0.82 -12.31 14.44
N PRO A 32 1.33 -12.82 15.59
CA PRO A 32 2.48 -12.21 16.28
C PRO A 32 3.76 -12.17 15.45
N THR A 33 3.92 -13.11 14.51
CA THR A 33 5.10 -13.22 13.64
C THR A 33 5.12 -12.19 12.51
N ALA A 34 4.11 -11.32 12.40
CA ALA A 34 4.06 -10.24 11.41
C ALA A 34 5.29 -9.32 11.44
N ILE A 35 5.96 -9.22 12.59
CA ILE A 35 7.21 -8.45 12.74
C ILE A 35 8.35 -8.94 11.84
N LEU A 36 8.32 -10.20 11.39
CA LEU A 36 9.34 -10.78 10.52
C LEU A 36 9.18 -10.35 9.06
N SER A 37 8.04 -9.73 8.71
CA SER A 37 7.78 -9.28 7.34
C SER A 37 8.65 -8.09 6.95
N ARG A 38 9.32 -8.23 5.81
CA ARG A 38 10.16 -7.21 5.20
C ARG A 38 9.42 -6.41 4.12
N GLN A 39 8.09 -6.45 4.11
CA GLN A 39 7.28 -5.70 3.16
C GLN A 39 7.60 -4.20 3.19
N ILE A 40 7.70 -3.63 2.00
CA ILE A 40 7.90 -2.20 1.76
C ILE A 40 6.94 -1.73 0.66
N ALA A 41 6.86 -0.41 0.51
CA ALA A 41 6.30 0.20 -0.68
C ALA A 41 7.20 1.33 -1.14
N GLY A 42 7.15 1.64 -2.42
CA GLY A 42 7.94 2.71 -3.02
C GLY A 42 7.33 3.20 -4.32
N ILE A 43 7.93 4.25 -4.86
CA ILE A 43 7.51 4.89 -6.10
C ILE A 43 8.62 4.72 -7.13
N ARG A 44 8.24 4.38 -8.36
CA ARG A 44 9.09 4.43 -9.55
C ARG A 44 8.38 5.25 -10.63
N GLY A 45 8.86 6.46 -10.91
CA GLY A 45 8.17 7.45 -11.73
C GLY A 45 6.79 7.77 -11.14
N GLU A 46 5.74 7.48 -11.92
CA GLU A 46 4.34 7.68 -11.52
C GLU A 46 3.68 6.37 -11.05
N CYS A 47 4.48 5.34 -10.74
CA CYS A 47 4.00 4.03 -10.32
C CYS A 47 4.23 3.79 -8.83
N LEU A 48 3.17 3.43 -8.11
CA LEU A 48 3.24 2.95 -6.73
C LEU A 48 3.42 1.43 -6.71
N ILE A 49 4.44 0.94 -6.01
CA ILE A 49 4.75 -0.49 -5.84
C ILE A 49 4.59 -0.84 -4.36
N ILE A 50 3.82 -1.88 -4.05
CA ILE A 50 3.56 -2.36 -2.67
C ILE A 50 3.82 -3.86 -2.62
N ASN A 51 4.69 -4.33 -1.72
CA ASN A 51 4.87 -5.76 -1.47
C ASN A 51 3.79 -6.26 -0.51
N LEU A 52 2.91 -7.13 -0.99
CA LEU A 52 1.86 -7.77 -0.19
C LEU A 52 2.29 -9.16 0.30
N PRO A 53 1.67 -9.70 1.36
CA PRO A 53 1.92 -11.06 1.82
C PRO A 53 1.44 -12.12 0.80
N GLY A 54 1.91 -13.35 0.93
CA GLY A 54 1.56 -14.44 0.00
C GLY A 54 0.19 -15.12 0.25
N SER A 55 -0.44 -14.90 1.41
CA SER A 55 -1.73 -15.52 1.75
C SER A 55 -2.90 -14.65 1.27
N PRO A 56 -3.89 -15.20 0.53
CA PRO A 56 -5.07 -14.46 0.10
C PRO A 56 -5.82 -13.78 1.24
N ARG A 57 -5.88 -14.43 2.41
CA ARG A 57 -6.51 -13.87 3.61
C ARG A 57 -5.77 -12.62 4.09
N SER A 58 -4.45 -12.70 4.24
CA SER A 58 -3.63 -11.58 4.71
C SER A 58 -3.58 -10.43 3.69
N ILE A 59 -3.66 -10.75 2.40
CA ILE A 59 -3.80 -9.74 1.34
C ILE A 59 -5.08 -8.94 1.57
N ARG A 60 -6.22 -9.62 1.78
CA ARG A 60 -7.51 -8.96 2.01
C ARG A 60 -7.50 -8.11 3.28
N GLU A 61 -7.03 -8.65 4.39
CA GLU A 61 -6.93 -7.95 5.69
C GLU A 61 -6.12 -6.64 5.57
N ILE A 62 -5.01 -6.66 4.83
CA ILE A 62 -4.19 -5.46 4.60
C ILE A 62 -4.88 -4.46 3.67
N LEU A 63 -5.40 -4.93 2.53
CA LEU A 63 -5.98 -4.03 1.53
C LEU A 63 -7.22 -3.30 2.07
N ASP A 64 -8.01 -3.93 2.92
CA ASP A 64 -9.23 -3.33 3.49
C ASP A 64 -8.95 -2.08 4.33
N GLU A 65 -7.80 -2.05 5.01
CA GLU A 65 -7.40 -0.89 5.81
C GLU A 65 -6.50 0.07 5.01
N LEU A 66 -5.52 -0.46 4.27
CA LEU A 66 -4.45 0.31 3.62
C LEU A 66 -4.89 0.99 2.32
N PHE A 67 -5.76 0.34 1.53
CA PHE A 67 -6.04 0.79 0.16
C PHE A 67 -6.81 2.11 0.12
N SER A 68 -7.45 2.51 1.22
CA SER A 68 -8.11 3.82 1.34
C SER A 68 -7.18 5.00 1.00
N ALA A 69 -5.87 4.87 1.25
CA ALA A 69 -4.86 5.89 0.94
C ALA A 69 -4.28 5.79 -0.48
N VAL A 70 -4.44 4.64 -1.15
CA VAL A 70 -3.80 4.36 -2.45
C VAL A 70 -4.26 5.31 -3.56
N PRO A 71 -5.57 5.57 -3.75
CA PRO A 71 -6.01 6.47 -4.82
C PRO A 71 -5.43 7.88 -4.72
N TYR A 72 -5.39 8.47 -3.52
CA TYR A 72 -4.79 9.78 -3.33
C TYR A 72 -3.26 9.75 -3.48
N CYS A 73 -2.61 8.66 -3.05
CA CYS A 73 -1.17 8.49 -3.31
C CYS A 73 -0.86 8.46 -4.81
N VAL A 74 -1.71 7.82 -5.62
CA VAL A 74 -1.58 7.79 -7.08
C VAL A 74 -1.79 9.18 -7.69
N ASP A 75 -2.76 9.96 -7.19
CA ASP A 75 -2.95 11.35 -7.63
C ASP A 75 -1.68 12.20 -7.38
N LEU A 76 -1.06 12.05 -6.20
CA LEU A 76 0.12 12.81 -5.79
C LEU A 76 1.37 12.52 -6.61
N ILE A 77 1.45 11.35 -7.25
CA ILE A 77 2.57 10.96 -8.11
C ILE A 77 2.28 11.18 -9.61
N GLY A 78 1.21 11.90 -9.95
CA GLY A 78 0.86 12.21 -11.35
C GLY A 78 0.09 11.11 -12.06
N GLY A 79 -0.31 10.04 -11.36
CA GLY A 79 -1.03 8.93 -11.93
C GLY A 79 -2.51 9.23 -12.25
N PRO A 80 -3.25 8.21 -12.73
CA PRO A 80 -4.66 8.36 -13.05
C PRO A 80 -5.52 8.57 -11.78
N TYR A 81 -6.64 9.27 -11.95
CA TYR A 81 -7.61 9.44 -10.87
C TYR A 81 -8.41 8.15 -10.65
N ILE A 82 -8.06 7.41 -9.59
CA ILE A 82 -8.71 6.13 -9.24
C ILE A 82 -9.93 6.36 -8.35
N THR A 83 -11.04 5.70 -8.66
CA THR A 83 -12.23 5.61 -7.79
C THR A 83 -12.44 4.18 -7.30
N THR A 84 -13.02 4.02 -6.13
CA THR A 84 -13.36 2.71 -5.54
C THR A 84 -14.87 2.58 -5.34
N HIS A 85 -15.36 1.34 -5.25
CA HIS A 85 -16.74 1.07 -4.82
C HIS A 85 -16.85 1.34 -3.30
N PRO A 86 -17.67 2.30 -2.85
CA PRO A 86 -17.73 2.70 -1.44
C PRO A 86 -18.15 1.58 -0.47
N GLU A 87 -18.92 0.62 -0.95
CA GLU A 87 -19.33 -0.57 -0.18
C GLU A 87 -18.18 -1.54 0.10
N VAL A 88 -17.10 -1.46 -0.70
CA VAL A 88 -15.93 -2.32 -0.54
C VAL A 88 -14.83 -1.56 0.20
N ILE A 89 -14.43 -0.38 -0.30
CA ILE A 89 -13.41 0.49 0.29
C ILE A 89 -13.76 1.94 -0.02
N ASN A 90 -13.85 2.76 1.02
CA ASN A 90 -14.02 4.21 0.86
C ASN A 90 -12.64 4.89 0.72
N SER A 91 -12.28 5.30 -0.51
CA SER A 91 -11.02 6.00 -0.76
C SER A 91 -11.02 7.39 -0.15
N PHE A 92 -9.99 7.73 0.63
CA PHE A 92 -9.87 9.03 1.25
C PHE A 92 -9.17 10.03 0.32
N ARG A 93 -9.75 11.23 0.20
CA ARG A 93 -9.14 12.41 -0.41
C ARG A 93 -9.43 13.67 0.42
N PRO A 94 -8.46 14.58 0.59
CA PRO A 94 -8.72 15.90 1.16
C PRO A 94 -9.65 16.69 0.22
N ALA A 95 -10.37 17.68 0.78
CA ALA A 95 -11.42 18.40 0.05
C ALA A 95 -10.95 19.00 -1.29
N HIS A 96 -9.73 19.57 -1.33
CA HIS A 96 -9.17 20.20 -2.53
C HIS A 96 -8.77 19.22 -3.64
N ALA A 97 -8.69 17.92 -3.35
CA ALA A 97 -8.27 16.88 -4.30
C ALA A 97 -9.44 16.06 -4.84
N ARG A 98 -10.66 16.31 -4.37
CA ARG A 98 -11.87 15.63 -4.85
C ARG A 98 -12.28 16.24 -6.17
N ARG A 99 -12.42 15.40 -7.20
CA ARG A 99 -13.14 15.75 -8.44
C ARG A 99 -14.61 15.44 -8.17
N GLU A 100 -15.45 16.46 -8.22
CA GLU A 100 -16.91 16.33 -8.09
C GLU A 100 -17.48 15.31 -9.08
#